data_AF-A0A923ZJ71-F1
#
_entry.id   AF-A0A923ZJ71-F1
#
_cell.length_a   1.000
_cell.length_b   1.000
_cell.length_c   1.000
_cell.angle_alpha   90.00
_cell.angle_beta   90.00
_cell.angle_gamma   90.00
#
_symmetry.space_group_name_H-M   'P 1'
#
loop_
_entity.id
_entity.type
_entity.pdbx_description
1 polymer ?
#
loop_
_entity_poly.entity_id
_entity_poly.type
_entity_poly.pdbx_seq_one_letter_code
_entity_poly.pdbx_strand_id
1 'polypeptide(L)' 'MTTVRNERMSFGTFLDVNLDWIDTVHFPESLRNYPLKGRGFYKVTGKVVSDFGVYNIEVHKMYKAGYKERKYANL' A
#
# COMPACT_ATOMS: atom_id res chain seq x y z
N MET A 1 5.84 9.23 -8.19
CA MET A 1 7.25 9.45 -8.57
C MET A 1 7.58 8.57 -9.78
N THR A 2 8.80 8.66 -10.31
CA THR A 2 9.27 7.76 -11.37
C THR A 2 10.57 7.08 -10.97
N THR A 3 10.81 5.89 -11.51
CA THR A 3 12.11 5.20 -11.42
C THR A 3 13.15 5.89 -12.31
N VAL A 4 14.41 5.47 -12.21
CA VAL A 4 15.49 5.89 -13.12
C VAL A 4 15.19 5.58 -14.60
N ARG A 5 14.27 4.64 -14.87
CA ARG A 5 13.78 4.29 -16.21
C ARG A 5 12.54 5.09 -16.62
N ASN A 6 12.21 6.15 -15.88
CA ASN A 6 11.04 7.00 -16.09
C ASN A 6 9.68 6.28 -15.99
N GLU A 7 9.61 5.17 -15.24
CA GLU A 7 8.37 4.44 -15.03
C GLU A 7 7.70 4.84 -13.73
N ARG A 8 6.37 4.97 -13.71
CA ARG A 8 5.63 5.36 -12.50
C ARG A 8 5.81 4.35 -11.38
N MET A 9 6.13 4.83 -10.19
CA MET A 9 6.09 4.08 -8.95
C MET A 9 5.42 4.93 -7.84
N SER A 10 5.01 4.28 -6.76
CA SER A 10 4.32 4.93 -5.64
C SER A 10 4.83 4.44 -4.28
N PHE A 11 4.76 5.30 -3.28
CA PHE A 11 4.93 4.93 -1.88
C PHE A 11 3.56 5.00 -1.20
N GLY A 12 3.30 4.06 -0.31
CA GLY A 12 2.09 4.06 0.50
C GLY A 12 2.45 3.85 1.97
N THR A 13 1.76 4.57 2.85
CA THR A 13 1.88 4.44 4.30
C THR A 13 0.55 3.96 4.84
N PHE A 14 0.57 2.82 5.52
CA PHE A 14 -0.61 2.13 6.05
C PHE A 14 -0.49 1.93 7.56
N LEU A 15 -1.65 1.71 8.19
CA LEU A 15 -1.72 1.23 9.56
C LEU A 15 -2.16 -0.23 9.54
N ASP A 16 -1.54 -1.03 10.39
CA ASP A 16 -1.95 -2.41 10.61
C ASP A 16 -3.03 -2.53 11.70
N VAL A 17 -3.31 -3.75 12.14
CA VAL A 17 -4.32 -4.03 13.18
C VAL A 17 -3.90 -3.55 14.57
N ASN A 18 -2.60 -3.35 14.81
CA ASN A 18 -2.03 -2.85 16.05
C ASN A 18 -1.80 -1.34 16.03
N LEU A 19 -2.16 -0.67 14.91
CA LEU A 19 -1.89 0.75 14.66
C LEU A 19 -0.39 1.06 14.47
N ASP A 20 0.39 0.05 14.11
CA ASP A 20 1.77 0.24 13.71
C ASP A 20 1.84 0.72 12.26
N TRP A 21 2.77 1.64 12.00
CA TRP A 21 3.01 2.17 10.66
C TRP A 21 3.72 1.14 9.80
N ILE A 22 3.20 0.93 8.60
CA ILE A 22 3.81 0.08 7.58
C ILE A 22 3.97 0.89 6.30
N ASP A 23 5.22 1.06 5.87
CA ASP A 23 5.54 1.65 4.58
C ASP A 23 5.60 0.59 3.48
N THR A 24 5.20 1.00 2.29
CA THR A 24 5.08 0.14 1.12
C THR A 24 5.64 0.82 -0.12
N VAL A 25 6.28 0.04 -0.97
CA VAL A 25 6.84 0.49 -2.25
C VAL A 25 6.12 -0.25 -3.37
N HIS A 26 5.53 0.50 -4.29
CA HIS A 26 4.83 -0.02 -5.47
C HIS A 26 5.66 0.26 -6.71
N PHE A 27 6.51 -0.70 -7.10
CA PHE A 27 7.26 -0.65 -8.34
C PHE A 27 6.34 -0.68 -9.58
N PRO A 28 6.83 -0.25 -10.76
CA PRO A 28 5.97 -0.02 -11.92
C PRO A 28 5.07 -1.19 -12.32
N GLU A 29 5.59 -2.42 -12.32
CA GLU A 29 4.80 -3.60 -12.67
C GLU A 29 3.66 -3.83 -11.67
N SER A 30 3.97 -3.82 -10.38
CA SER A 30 2.99 -3.95 -9.29
C SER A 30 1.96 -2.83 -9.32
N LEU A 31 2.40 -1.58 -9.50
CA LEU A 31 1.52 -0.42 -9.53
C LEU A 31 0.59 -0.43 -10.75
N ARG A 32 1.06 -0.89 -11.91
CA ARG A 32 0.22 -1.04 -13.12
C ARG A 32 -0.88 -2.08 -12.92
N ASN A 33 -0.54 -3.23 -12.33
CA ASN A 33 -1.47 -4.32 -12.11
C ASN A 33 -2.43 -4.06 -10.92
N TYR A 34 -1.93 -3.37 -9.90
CA TYR A 34 -2.62 -3.13 -8.63
C TYR A 34 -2.52 -1.66 -8.21
N PRO A 35 -3.17 -0.74 -8.94
CA PRO A 35 -3.09 0.68 -8.63
C PRO A 35 -3.76 1.01 -7.29
N LEU A 36 -3.23 2.03 -6.60
CA LEU A 36 -3.84 2.59 -5.39
C LEU A 36 -5.21 3.21 -5.73
N LYS A 37 -6.25 2.86 -4.98
CA LYS A 37 -7.65 3.28 -5.21
C LYS A 37 -8.16 4.21 -4.10
N GLY A 38 -7.30 5.10 -3.61
CA GLY A 38 -7.61 6.06 -2.54
C GLY A 38 -7.73 5.45 -1.14
N ARG A 39 -8.41 6.15 -0.22
CA ARG A 39 -8.57 5.71 1.18
C ARG A 39 -9.37 4.41 1.28
N GLY A 40 -9.01 3.57 2.26
CA GLY A 40 -9.72 2.34 2.59
C GLY A 40 -8.79 1.25 3.12
N PHE A 41 -9.34 0.07 3.33
CA PHE A 41 -8.58 -1.10 3.75
C PHE A 41 -8.05 -1.87 2.55
N TYR A 42 -6.79 -2.30 2.66
CA TYR A 42 -6.09 -3.02 1.60
C TYR A 42 -5.53 -4.31 2.14
N LYS A 43 -5.63 -5.36 1.33
CA LYS A 43 -4.85 -6.58 1.48
C LYS A 43 -3.59 -6.42 0.64
N VAL A 44 -2.45 -6.30 1.32
CA VAL A 44 -1.13 -6.14 0.69
C VAL A 44 -0.38 -7.47 0.79
N THR A 45 0.31 -7.85 -0.28
CA THR A 45 1.20 -9.02 -0.31
C THR A 45 2.47 -8.64 -1.04
N GLY A 46 3.61 -8.93 -0.43
CA GLY A 46 4.90 -8.48 -0.94
C GLY A 46 6.06 -9.04 -0.14
N LYS A 47 7.26 -8.64 -0.52
CA LYS A 47 8.49 -8.98 0.18
C LYS A 47 8.73 -7.94 1.28
N VAL A 48 8.98 -8.41 2.51
CA VAL A 48 9.46 -7.54 3.59
C VAL A 48 10.94 -7.27 3.35
N VAL A 49 11.31 -6.00 3.34
CA VAL A 49 12.70 -5.54 3.24
C VAL A 49 12.99 -4.60 4.39
N SER A 50 14.27 -4.52 4.76
CA SER A 50 14.75 -3.61 5.80
C SER A 50 15.80 -2.70 5.20
N ASP A 51 15.60 -1.39 5.33
CA ASP A 51 16.59 -0.39 4.92
C ASP A 51 16.82 0.60 6.06
N PHE A 52 18.09 0.83 6.41
CA PHE A 52 18.50 1.65 7.56
C PHE A 52 17.75 1.36 8.89
N GLY A 53 17.37 0.10 9.13
CA GLY A 53 16.65 -0.31 10.35
C GLY A 53 15.15 -0.07 10.34
N VAL A 54 14.59 0.37 9.21
CA VAL A 54 13.14 0.52 8.99
C VAL A 54 12.65 -0.61 8.09
N TYR A 55 11.51 -1.21 8.45
CA TYR A 55 10.89 -2.25 7.64
C TYR A 55 9.87 -1.65 6.67
N ASN A 56 9.90 -2.10 5.42
CA ASN A 56 8.91 -1.76 4.42
C ASN A 56 8.56 -2.98 3.55
N ILE A 57 7.45 -2.89 2.82
CA ILE A 57 6.98 -3.98 1.95
C ILE A 57 7.15 -3.56 0.49
N GLU A 58 7.94 -4.32 -0.27
CA GLU A 58 7.92 -4.28 -1.73
C GLU A 58 6.68 -5.03 -2.23
N VAL A 59 5.68 -4.29 -2.70
CA VAL A 59 4.37 -4.85 -3.00
C VAL A 59 4.40 -5.66 -4.29
N HIS A 60 3.97 -6.92 -4.24
CA HIS A 60 3.75 -7.74 -5.43
C HIS A 60 2.28 -7.75 -5.86
N LYS A 61 1.36 -7.79 -4.89
CA LYS A 61 -0.10 -7.78 -5.11
C LYS A 61 -0.79 -6.91 -4.08
N MET A 62 -1.83 -6.20 -4.51
CA MET A 62 -2.65 -5.40 -3.60
C MET A 62 -4.10 -5.37 -4.05
N TYR A 63 -5.02 -5.54 -3.09
CA TYR A 63 -6.45 -5.50 -3.33
C TYR A 63 -7.14 -4.61 -2.30
N LYS A 64 -7.97 -3.67 -2.76
CA LYS A 64 -8.83 -2.90 -1.87
C LYS A 64 -9.94 -3.83 -1.36
N ALA A 65 -9.99 -4.06 -0.04
CA ALA A 65 -11.03 -4.87 0.59
C ALA A 65 -12.39 -4.16 0.62
N GLY A 66 -12.39 -2.83 0.46
CA GLY A 66 -13.59 -1.98 0.50
C GLY A 66 -13.72 -1.22 1.82
N TYR A 67 -14.75 -0.38 1.91
CA TYR A 67 -15.19 0.25 3.15
C TYR A 67 -16.59 -0.27 3.44
N LYS A 68 -16.78 -1.02 4.53
CA LYS A 68 -18.13 -1.32 4.99
C LYS A 68 -18.64 -0.06 5.67
N GLU A 69 -19.59 0.62 5.03
CA GLU A 69 -20.22 1.80 5.60
C GLU A 69 -20.81 1.43 6.97
N ARG A 70 -20.31 2.05 8.04
CA ARG A 70 -20.89 1.85 9.36
C ARG A 70 -22.25 2.54 9.36
N LYS A 71 -23.31 1.81 9.76
CA LYS A 71 -24.70 2.32 9.80
C LYS A 71 -24.87 3.62 10.61
N TYR A 72 -23.89 3.99 11.43
CA TYR A 72 -23.89 5.17 12.30
C TYR A 72 -22.98 6.30 11.80
N ALA A 73 -22.37 6.20 10.62
CA ALA A 73 -21.46 7.24 10.12
C ALA A 73 -22.16 8.56 9.75
N ASN A 74 -23.50 8.54 9.67
CA ASN A 74 -24.35 9.69 9.37
C ASN A 74 -25.39 9.96 10.49
N LEU A 75 -25.12 9.54 11.73
CA LEU A 75 -25.90 9.94 12.90
C LEU A 75 -25.28 11.15 13.58
#